data_AF-A0A3M1FRS2-F1
#
_entry.id   AF-A0A3M1FRS2-F1
#
_cell.length_a   1.000
_cell.length_b   1.000
_cell.length_c   1.000
_cell.angle_alpha   90.00
_cell.angle_beta   90.00
_cell.angle_gamma   90.00
#
_symmetry.space_group_name_H-M   'P 1'
#
loop_
_entity.id
_entity.type
_entity.pdbx_description
1 polymer ?
#
loop_
_entity_poly.entity_id
_entity_poly.type
_entity_poly.pdbx_seq_one_letter_code
_entity_poly.pdbx_strand_id
1 'polypeptide(L)'
;MKILGRKISLILVRVFLITLLFSSYSMAESLNLKSLGFYKTNLSKHTVSFNEFLSGGPPKDGIPALLSPKFETVNSAKQWLSSAEPVILLKVKNDAKAYPLQILIWHEIVNDTVGNLPVAVTFCPLCYSAITYMRLVKGKEIHLGVSGLLRNSDMVM
;
A
#
# COMPACT_ATOMS: atom_id res chain seq x y z
N MET A 1 -63.92 9.22 -17.24
CA MET A 1 -62.59 9.86 -17.31
C MET A 1 -61.77 9.87 -16.01
N LYS A 2 -62.36 9.94 -14.80
CA LYS A 2 -61.61 10.01 -13.52
C LYS A 2 -60.87 8.72 -13.10
N ILE A 3 -61.36 7.54 -13.49
CA ILE A 3 -60.79 6.24 -13.09
C ILE A 3 -59.46 5.94 -13.83
N LEU A 4 -59.33 6.41 -15.07
CA LEU A 4 -58.15 6.17 -15.90
C LEU A 4 -56.94 6.98 -15.38
N GLY A 5 -57.14 8.25 -14.99
CA GLY A 5 -56.08 9.09 -14.42
C GLY A 5 -55.53 8.59 -13.08
N ARG A 6 -56.39 7.99 -12.24
CA ARG A 6 -55.97 7.42 -10.94
C ARG A 6 -55.13 6.15 -11.11
N LYS A 7 -55.40 5.33 -12.14
CA LYS A 7 -54.58 4.16 -12.50
C LYS A 7 -53.21 4.58 -13.03
N ILE A 8 -53.16 5.62 -13.88
CA ILE A 8 -51.91 6.16 -14.44
C ILE A 8 -51.02 6.75 -13.32
N SER A 9 -51.62 7.49 -12.38
CA SER A 9 -50.92 8.04 -11.21
C SER A 9 -50.32 6.95 -10.31
N LEU A 10 -51.05 5.86 -10.05
CA LEU A 10 -50.55 4.72 -9.25
C LEU A 10 -49.40 3.97 -9.93
N ILE A 11 -49.43 3.87 -11.27
CA ILE A 11 -48.33 3.27 -12.04
C ILE A 11 -47.08 4.14 -11.97
N LEU A 12 -47.22 5.46 -12.16
CA LEU A 12 -46.11 6.40 -12.08
C LEU A 12 -45.45 6.42 -10.69
N VAL A 13 -46.26 6.39 -9.62
CA VAL A 13 -45.75 6.31 -8.23
C VAL A 13 -45.00 5.00 -7.98
N ARG A 14 -45.50 3.86 -8.49
CA ARG A 14 -44.79 2.57 -8.37
C ARG A 14 -43.50 2.54 -9.16
N VAL A 15 -43.48 3.07 -10.38
CA VAL A 15 -42.26 3.17 -11.19
C VAL A 15 -41.23 4.06 -10.49
N PHE A 16 -41.66 5.20 -9.92
CA PHE A 16 -40.79 6.09 -9.17
C PHE A 16 -40.22 5.45 -7.88
N LEU A 17 -41.05 4.71 -7.13
CA LEU A 17 -40.61 3.95 -5.95
C LEU A 17 -39.64 2.82 -6.32
N ILE A 18 -39.85 2.14 -7.44
CA ILE A 18 -38.94 1.11 -7.94
C ILE A 18 -37.59 1.74 -8.32
N THR A 19 -37.60 2.87 -9.04
CA THR A 19 -36.34 3.55 -9.41
C THR A 19 -35.55 4.04 -8.20
N LEU A 20 -36.23 4.51 -7.14
CA LEU A 20 -35.58 4.90 -5.87
C LEU A 20 -34.94 3.71 -5.14
N LEU A 21 -35.55 2.53 -5.20
CA LEU A 21 -35.00 1.30 -4.62
C LEU A 21 -33.80 0.76 -5.41
N PHE A 22 -33.75 1.01 -6.72
CA PHE A 22 -32.60 0.62 -7.55
C PHE A 22 -31.40 1.57 -7.40
N SER A 23 -31.62 2.87 -7.17
CA SER A 23 -30.52 3.84 -7.00
C SER A 23 -29.70 3.65 -5.72
N SER A 24 -30.23 2.91 -4.73
CA SER A 24 -29.50 2.56 -3.50
C SER A 24 -28.57 1.35 -3.63
N TYR A 25 -28.65 0.58 -4.73
CA TYR A 25 -27.67 -0.48 -5.01
C TYR A 25 -26.44 0.11 -5.71
N SER A 26 -25.72 0.97 -5.01
CA SER A 26 -24.33 1.24 -5.38
C SER A 26 -23.55 -0.01 -5.03
N MET A 27 -23.26 -0.85 -6.03
CA MET A 27 -22.36 -1.98 -5.87
C MET A 27 -20.99 -1.41 -5.54
N ALA A 28 -20.56 -1.54 -4.28
CA ALA A 28 -19.15 -1.35 -3.95
C ALA A 28 -18.36 -2.34 -4.81
N GLU A 29 -17.64 -1.84 -5.81
CA GLU A 29 -16.84 -2.67 -6.69
C GLU A 29 -15.75 -3.34 -5.84
N SER A 30 -15.88 -4.64 -5.63
CA SER A 30 -14.91 -5.40 -4.84
C SER A 30 -13.55 -5.31 -5.52
N LEU A 31 -12.52 -4.96 -4.76
CA LEU A 31 -11.18 -4.73 -5.29
C LEU A 31 -10.64 -5.98 -6.00
N ASN A 32 -10.51 -5.91 -7.33
CA ASN A 32 -10.00 -7.04 -8.12
C ASN A 32 -8.47 -7.06 -8.11
N LEU A 33 -7.91 -7.71 -7.09
CA LEU A 33 -6.46 -7.80 -6.91
C LEU A 33 -5.73 -8.43 -8.11
N LYS A 34 -6.37 -9.33 -8.86
CA LYS A 34 -5.72 -9.92 -10.04
C LYS A 34 -5.51 -8.89 -11.15
N SER A 35 -6.47 -8.01 -11.39
CA SER A 35 -6.31 -6.93 -12.39
C SER A 35 -5.32 -5.85 -11.92
N LEU A 36 -5.06 -5.74 -10.62
CA LEU A 36 -4.05 -4.85 -10.04
C LEU A 36 -2.63 -5.44 -10.04
N GLY A 37 -2.40 -6.57 -10.70
CA GLY A 37 -1.07 -7.16 -10.86
C GLY A 37 -0.72 -8.28 -9.88
N PHE A 38 -1.65 -8.70 -9.00
CA PHE A 38 -1.43 -9.80 -8.05
C PHE A 38 -1.84 -11.18 -8.61
N TYR A 39 -1.65 -11.41 -9.91
CA TYR A 39 -2.09 -12.64 -10.59
C TYR A 39 -1.41 -13.93 -10.10
N LYS A 40 -0.20 -13.84 -9.52
CA LYS A 40 0.53 -14.97 -8.91
C LYS A 40 0.18 -15.20 -7.44
N THR A 41 -0.50 -14.26 -6.78
CA THR A 41 -0.77 -14.32 -5.35
C THR A 41 -1.94 -15.26 -5.07
N ASN A 42 -1.79 -16.14 -4.07
CA ASN A 42 -2.89 -17.00 -3.63
C ASN A 42 -3.85 -16.20 -2.71
N LEU A 43 -4.90 -15.62 -3.30
CA LEU A 43 -5.89 -14.81 -2.61
C LEU A 43 -6.82 -15.59 -1.67
N SER A 44 -6.82 -16.93 -1.69
CA SER A 44 -7.58 -17.70 -0.69
C SER A 44 -6.96 -17.63 0.71
N LYS A 45 -5.70 -17.17 0.80
CA LYS A 45 -4.99 -16.98 2.08
C LYS A 45 -5.07 -15.51 2.50
N HIS A 46 -5.95 -15.23 3.43
CA HIS A 46 -6.09 -13.92 4.06
C HIS A 46 -6.64 -14.08 5.48
N THR A 47 -6.29 -13.15 6.36
CA THR A 47 -6.82 -13.07 7.74
C THR A 47 -7.84 -11.94 7.91
N VAL A 48 -7.92 -11.04 6.92
CA VAL A 48 -8.79 -9.86 6.89
C VAL A 48 -9.49 -9.79 5.53
N SER A 49 -10.62 -9.08 5.45
CA SER A 49 -11.38 -8.97 4.21
C SER A 49 -10.65 -8.10 3.19
N PHE A 50 -10.64 -8.49 1.91
CA PHE A 50 -10.06 -7.66 0.85
C PHE A 50 -10.81 -6.34 0.63
N ASN A 51 -12.05 -6.23 1.11
CA ASN A 51 -12.81 -4.98 1.06
C ASN A 51 -12.30 -3.91 2.04
N GLU A 52 -11.41 -4.27 2.97
CA GLU A 52 -10.73 -3.31 3.85
C GLU A 52 -9.56 -2.59 3.15
N PHE A 53 -9.15 -3.07 1.97
CA PHE A 53 -8.04 -2.49 1.22
C PHE A 53 -8.58 -1.48 0.21
N LEU A 54 -7.83 -0.41 0.02
CA LEU A 54 -8.10 0.65 -0.95
C LEU A 54 -6.88 0.85 -1.84
N SER A 55 -7.08 1.36 -3.05
CA SER A 55 -5.95 1.83 -3.87
C SER A 55 -5.40 3.13 -3.30
N GLY A 56 -4.07 3.21 -3.15
CA GLY A 56 -3.37 4.44 -2.82
C GLY A 56 -3.14 5.36 -4.03
N GLY A 57 -3.51 4.93 -5.24
CA GLY A 57 -3.26 5.64 -6.50
C GLY A 57 -2.17 5.00 -7.35
N PRO A 58 -0.95 4.80 -6.84
CA PRO A 58 0.09 4.06 -7.57
C PRO A 58 -0.34 2.62 -7.87
N PRO A 59 0.02 2.07 -9.04
CA PRO A 59 -0.14 0.64 -9.30
C PRO A 59 0.84 -0.16 -8.43
N LYS A 60 0.68 -1.49 -8.43
CA LYS A 60 1.68 -2.40 -7.85
C LYS A 60 3.08 -2.09 -8.41
N ASP A 61 4.04 -1.92 -7.52
CA ASP A 61 5.42 -1.51 -7.79
C ASP A 61 5.55 -0.14 -8.50
N GLY A 62 4.49 0.67 -8.49
CA GLY A 62 4.48 2.03 -9.07
C GLY A 62 5.36 3.03 -8.31
N ILE A 63 5.64 2.73 -7.03
CA ILE A 63 6.69 3.36 -6.25
C ILE A 63 7.86 2.36 -6.18
N PRO A 64 8.98 2.63 -6.86
CA PRO A 64 10.04 1.65 -7.02
C PRO A 64 10.85 1.51 -5.72
N ALA A 65 10.78 0.33 -5.13
CA ALA A 65 11.66 -0.04 -4.02
C ALA A 65 13.13 0.04 -4.43
N LEU A 66 14.00 0.48 -3.52
CA LEU A 66 15.45 0.50 -3.74
C LEU A 66 16.00 -0.92 -3.58
N LEU A 67 16.56 -1.47 -4.66
CA LEU A 67 17.12 -2.83 -4.67
C LEU A 67 18.64 -2.88 -4.49
N SER A 68 19.32 -1.77 -4.81
CA SER A 68 20.78 -1.65 -4.76
C SER A 68 21.18 -0.32 -4.13
N PRO A 69 20.92 -0.12 -2.82
CA PRO A 69 21.25 1.11 -2.13
C PRO A 69 22.77 1.35 -2.15
N LYS A 70 23.16 2.60 -2.38
CA LYS A 70 24.56 3.05 -2.28
C LYS A 70 24.71 3.84 -1.01
N PHE A 71 25.74 3.52 -0.24
CA PHE A 71 26.05 4.20 1.02
C PHE A 71 27.29 5.05 0.86
N GLU A 72 27.32 6.12 1.64
CA GLU A 72 28.48 6.99 1.80
C GLU A 72 28.77 7.20 3.29
N THR A 73 29.87 7.88 3.58
CA THR A 73 30.25 8.19 4.96
C THR A 73 29.37 9.29 5.54
N VAL A 74 29.22 9.30 6.86
CA VAL A 74 28.52 10.38 7.59
C VAL A 74 29.08 11.76 7.25
N ASN A 75 30.40 11.88 7.06
CA ASN A 75 31.03 13.16 6.72
C ASN A 75 30.67 13.64 5.30
N SER A 76 30.53 12.72 4.34
CA SER A 76 30.02 13.03 2.99
C SER A 76 28.55 13.45 3.07
N ALA A 77 27.73 12.68 3.80
CA ALA A 77 26.31 12.93 3.94
C ALA A 77 25.99 14.30 4.53
N LYS A 78 26.81 14.83 5.46
CA LYS A 78 26.64 16.18 6.03
C LYS A 78 26.55 17.32 4.99
N GLN A 79 26.99 17.08 3.74
CA GLN A 79 26.89 18.08 2.67
C GLN A 79 25.44 18.29 2.18
N TRP A 80 24.55 17.31 2.34
CA TRP A 80 23.15 17.39 1.89
C TRP A 80 22.13 16.92 2.94
N LEU A 81 22.57 16.13 3.92
CA LEU A 81 21.75 15.64 5.03
C LEU A 81 21.86 16.61 6.20
N SER A 82 20.76 17.32 6.47
CA SER A 82 20.67 18.22 7.62
C SER A 82 20.87 17.47 8.94
N SER A 83 21.49 18.12 9.93
CA SER A 83 21.69 17.54 11.27
C SER A 83 20.39 17.19 12.00
N ALA A 84 19.27 17.81 11.61
CA ALA A 84 17.94 17.53 12.17
C ALA A 84 17.10 16.57 11.32
N GLU A 85 17.64 16.07 10.19
CA GLU A 85 16.90 15.15 9.32
C GLU A 85 16.70 13.79 10.04
N PRO A 86 15.46 13.30 10.14
CA PRO A 86 15.20 11.98 10.69
C PRO A 86 15.76 10.87 9.80
N VAL A 87 16.37 9.87 10.44
CA VAL A 87 16.88 8.67 9.78
C VAL A 87 16.38 7.43 10.51
N ILE A 88 16.14 6.36 9.76
CA ILE A 88 16.00 5.03 10.35
C ILE A 88 17.40 4.48 10.57
N LEU A 89 17.75 4.15 11.80
CA LEU A 89 19.01 3.47 12.12
C LEU A 89 18.75 1.97 12.23
N LEU A 90 19.46 1.16 11.44
CA LEU A 90 19.47 -0.29 11.59
C LEU A 90 20.89 -0.73 11.94
N LYS A 91 21.00 -1.48 13.04
CA LYS A 91 22.25 -2.10 13.47
C LYS A 91 22.06 -3.61 13.57
N VAL A 92 22.86 -4.36 12.81
CA VAL A 92 22.93 -5.82 12.88
C VAL A 92 24.36 -6.18 13.25
N LYS A 93 24.55 -6.72 14.46
CA LYS A 93 25.87 -7.00 15.04
C LYS A 93 26.74 -5.72 15.05
N ASN A 94 27.83 -5.72 14.27
CA ASN A 94 28.79 -4.62 14.18
C ASN A 94 28.57 -3.73 12.94
N ASP A 95 27.59 -4.04 12.10
CA ASP A 95 27.23 -3.25 10.92
C ASP A 95 26.04 -2.35 11.26
N ALA A 96 26.21 -1.05 11.07
CA ALA A 96 25.20 -0.04 11.36
C ALA A 96 25.05 0.90 10.16
N LYS A 97 23.82 1.04 9.69
CA LYS A 97 23.49 1.91 8.54
C LYS A 97 22.32 2.82 8.89
N ALA A 98 22.36 4.03 8.34
CA ALA A 98 21.29 5.02 8.47
C ALA A 98 20.59 5.19 7.12
N TYR A 99 19.26 5.25 7.15
CA TYR A 99 18.40 5.39 5.98
C TYR A 99 17.57 6.68 6.15
N PRO A 100 17.94 7.77 5.47
CA PRO A 100 17.23 9.05 5.58
C PRO A 100 15.77 8.97 5.13
N LEU A 101 14.86 9.58 5.89
CA LEU A 101 13.45 9.61 5.52
C LEU A 101 13.22 10.38 4.22
N GLN A 102 13.97 11.45 3.95
CA GLN A 102 13.90 12.15 2.66
C GLN A 102 14.22 11.27 1.43
N ILE A 103 14.88 10.11 1.59
CA ILE A 103 15.04 9.12 0.51
C ILE A 103 13.87 8.14 0.53
N LEU A 104 13.55 7.62 1.71
CA LEU A 104 12.50 6.62 1.89
C LEU A 104 11.09 7.14 1.62
N ILE A 105 10.84 8.44 1.65
CA ILE A 105 9.57 9.03 1.18
C ILE A 105 9.33 8.76 -0.31
N TRP A 106 10.38 8.68 -1.13
CA TRP A 106 10.26 8.43 -2.57
C TRP A 106 10.24 6.95 -2.95
N HIS A 107 10.81 6.11 -2.09
CA HIS A 107 11.07 4.71 -2.42
C HIS A 107 10.32 3.73 -1.54
N GLU A 108 9.89 4.17 -0.35
CA GLU A 108 9.09 3.46 0.66
C GLU A 108 9.73 2.19 1.25
N ILE A 109 10.57 1.49 0.48
CA ILE A 109 11.23 0.24 0.83
C ILE A 109 12.66 0.27 0.29
N VAL A 110 13.61 -0.08 1.14
CA VAL A 110 15.01 -0.37 0.77
C VAL A 110 15.27 -1.84 1.05
N ASN A 111 15.52 -2.62 0.00
CA ASN A 111 16.03 -3.98 0.09
C ASN A 111 17.57 -3.90 0.19
N ASP A 112 18.12 -4.24 1.35
CA ASP A 112 19.56 -4.15 1.65
C ASP A 112 20.06 -5.46 2.29
N THR A 113 21.36 -5.53 2.50
CA THR A 113 22.04 -6.52 3.33
C THR A 113 22.87 -5.81 4.40
N VAL A 114 22.56 -6.07 5.67
CA VAL A 114 23.26 -5.46 6.83
C VAL A 114 23.82 -6.59 7.70
N GLY A 115 25.13 -6.59 7.94
CA GLY A 115 25.78 -7.63 8.75
C GLY A 115 25.56 -9.05 8.22
N ASN A 116 25.54 -9.22 6.88
CA ASN A 116 25.21 -10.46 6.15
C ASN A 116 23.76 -10.95 6.30
N LEU A 117 22.85 -10.09 6.78
CA LEU A 117 21.42 -10.40 6.88
C LEU A 117 20.65 -9.64 5.78
N PRO A 118 19.91 -10.32 4.90
CA PRO A 118 19.05 -9.63 3.94
C PRO A 118 17.84 -9.02 4.65
N VAL A 119 17.69 -7.70 4.51
CA VAL A 119 16.68 -6.90 5.21
C VAL A 119 15.89 -6.00 4.26
N ALA A 120 14.64 -5.72 4.61
CA ALA A 120 13.84 -4.64 4.04
C ALA A 120 13.70 -3.57 5.12
N VAL A 121 14.10 -2.34 4.81
CA VAL A 121 13.83 -1.16 5.63
C VAL A 121 12.67 -0.42 4.99
N THR A 122 11.56 -0.30 5.71
CA THR A 122 10.30 0.21 5.15
C THR A 122 9.87 1.45 5.90
N PHE A 123 9.37 2.44 5.18
CA PHE A 123 8.81 3.65 5.75
C PHE A 123 7.49 3.97 5.06
N CYS A 124 6.46 4.14 5.88
CA CYS A 124 5.13 4.53 5.43
C CYS A 124 4.97 6.06 5.58
N PRO A 125 4.94 6.82 4.47
CA PRO A 125 4.86 8.28 4.54
C PRO A 125 3.51 8.79 5.07
N LEU A 126 2.45 7.98 5.00
CA LEU A 126 1.11 8.32 5.48
C LEU A 126 0.94 8.12 6.99
N CYS A 127 1.56 7.07 7.54
CA CYS A 127 1.43 6.65 8.93
C CYS A 127 2.70 6.94 9.76
N TYR A 128 3.72 7.54 9.14
CA TYR A 128 4.98 7.95 9.74
C TYR A 128 5.70 6.85 10.53
N SER A 129 5.53 5.60 10.08
CA SER A 129 6.02 4.41 10.77
C SER A 129 7.14 3.75 9.99
N ALA A 130 8.16 3.30 10.74
CA ALA A 130 9.34 2.61 10.24
C ALA A 130 9.39 1.18 10.77
N ILE A 131 9.49 0.20 9.88
CA ILE A 131 9.62 -1.21 10.26
C ILE A 131 10.75 -1.84 9.44
N THR A 132 11.45 -2.80 10.03
CA THR A 132 12.47 -3.57 9.34
C THR A 132 12.13 -5.06 9.37
N TYR A 133 12.33 -5.72 8.24
CA TYR A 133 12.01 -7.14 8.08
C TYR A 133 13.24 -7.90 7.63
N MET A 134 13.43 -9.11 8.14
CA MET A 134 14.32 -10.08 7.51
C MET A 134 13.62 -10.62 6.25
N ARG A 135 14.31 -10.59 5.11
CA ARG A 135 13.72 -10.97 3.81
C ARG A 135 13.91 -12.45 3.46
N LEU A 136 13.79 -13.33 4.44
CA LEU A 136 13.94 -14.78 4.26
C LEU A 136 12.58 -15.47 4.38
N VAL A 137 12.08 -16.01 3.27
CA VAL A 137 10.85 -16.81 3.24
C VAL A 137 11.21 -18.23 2.83
N LYS A 138 10.98 -19.19 3.74
CA LYS A 138 11.37 -20.60 3.56
C LYS A 138 12.85 -20.76 3.17
N GLY A 139 13.72 -19.98 3.80
CA GLY A 139 15.16 -20.00 3.56
C GLY A 139 15.61 -19.35 2.24
N LYS A 140 14.70 -18.75 1.47
CA LYS A 140 15.04 -18.01 0.24
C LYS A 140 14.95 -16.51 0.49
N GLU A 141 15.95 -15.79 0.01
CA GLU A 141 15.90 -14.34 -0.06
C GLU A 141 14.84 -13.88 -1.07
N ILE A 142 14.04 -12.89 -0.70
CA ILE A 142 13.01 -12.29 -1.55
C ILE A 142 13.12 -10.77 -1.53
N HIS A 143 12.74 -10.06 -2.59
CA HIS A 143 12.54 -8.61 -2.51
C HIS A 143 11.13 -8.30 -2.04
N LEU A 144 10.99 -7.26 -1.22
CA LEU A 144 9.70 -6.62 -0.95
C LEU A 144 9.51 -5.48 -1.94
N GLY A 145 8.27 -5.31 -2.40
CA GLY A 145 7.83 -4.24 -3.30
C GLY A 145 6.66 -3.48 -2.69
N VAL A 146 6.32 -2.34 -3.27
CA VAL A 146 5.19 -1.53 -2.84
C VAL A 146 3.94 -2.05 -3.52
N SER A 147 2.91 -2.42 -2.77
CA SER A 147 1.70 -3.01 -3.36
C SER A 147 0.81 -1.98 -4.08
N GLY A 148 0.94 -0.69 -3.74
CA GLY A 148 0.01 0.37 -4.16
C GLY A 148 -1.33 0.35 -3.41
N LEU A 149 -1.49 -0.54 -2.42
CA LEU A 149 -2.68 -0.68 -1.60
C LEU A 149 -2.47 -0.10 -0.21
N LEU A 150 -3.58 0.37 0.38
CA LEU A 150 -3.65 0.89 1.73
C LEU A 150 -4.67 0.09 2.54
N ARG A 151 -4.41 -0.06 3.84
CA ARG A 151 -5.40 -0.52 4.84
C ARG A 151 -5.28 0.34 6.08
N ASN A 152 -6.37 0.96 6.53
CA ASN A 152 -6.36 1.97 7.61
C ASN A 152 -5.35 3.12 7.36
N SER A 153 -5.16 3.50 6.09
CA SER A 153 -4.14 4.46 5.65
C SER A 153 -2.68 4.00 5.83
N ASP A 154 -2.46 2.75 6.20
CA ASP A 154 -1.14 2.14 6.25
C ASP A 154 -0.79 1.51 4.90
N MET A 155 0.45 1.70 4.47
CA MET A 155 0.98 1.05 3.27
C MET A 155 1.02 -0.47 3.43
N VAL A 156 0.62 -1.15 2.36
CA VAL A 156 0.73 -2.60 2.22
C VAL A 156 1.87 -2.92 1.24
N MET A 157 2.62 -3.98 1.51
CA MET A 157 3.73 -4.48 0.68
C MET A 157 3.37 -5.80 0.01
#